data_AF-A0A244ELK9-F1
#
_entry.id   AF-A0A244ELK9-F1
#
_cell.length_a   1.000
_cell.length_b   1.000
_cell.length_c   1.000
_cell.angle_alpha   90.00
_cell.angle_beta   90.00
_cell.angle_gamma   90.00
#
_symmetry.space_group_name_H-M   'P 1'
#
loop_
_entity.id
_entity.type
_entity.pdbx_description
1 polymer ?
#
loop_
_entity_poly.entity_id
_entity_poly.type
_entity_poly.pdbx_seq_one_letter_code
_entity_poly.pdbx_strand_id
1 'polypeptide(L)'
;MRATSRGFTLIELMIVVAIVGILAAIAYPSYTEYVKRTQRSAIASLLSEQTQALERWYSRNNGSYANLVGLSGGNTYYNILPVVNATDFTLTATPIGGTLMAGDKCGSFVITNTGARSNSGATTGVTTKDCWGR
;
A
#
# COMPACT_ATOMS: atom_id res chain seq x y z
N MET A 1 45.68 25.11 -32.54
CA MET A 1 44.54 24.67 -33.39
C MET A 1 43.26 24.89 -32.59
N ARG A 2 42.34 25.74 -33.07
CA ARG A 2 41.08 26.05 -32.38
C ARG A 2 40.10 24.93 -32.72
N ALA A 3 39.75 24.09 -31.76
CA ALA A 3 38.76 23.04 -31.96
C ALA A 3 37.40 23.70 -32.23
N THR A 4 36.83 23.49 -33.42
CA THR A 4 35.49 23.94 -33.75
C THR A 4 34.50 23.14 -32.92
N SER A 5 33.76 23.80 -32.03
CA SER A 5 32.67 23.21 -31.27
C SER A 5 31.60 22.68 -32.24
N ARG A 6 31.47 21.35 -32.34
CA ARG A 6 30.37 20.72 -33.08
C ARG A 6 29.12 20.75 -32.20
N GLY A 7 28.07 21.45 -32.66
CA GLY A 7 26.76 21.45 -32.00
C GLY A 7 25.93 20.22 -32.38
N PHE A 8 24.96 19.86 -31.54
CA PHE A 8 23.95 18.86 -31.86
C PHE A 8 23.04 19.34 -33.00
N THR A 9 22.66 18.41 -33.88
CA THR A 9 21.63 18.68 -34.90
C THR A 9 20.23 18.61 -34.28
N LEU A 10 19.29 19.35 -34.88
CA LEU A 10 17.89 19.33 -34.44
C LEU A 10 17.29 17.91 -34.58
N ILE A 11 17.69 17.16 -35.61
CA ILE A 11 17.24 15.79 -35.82
C ILE A 11 17.77 14.81 -34.77
N GLU A 12 19.03 14.95 -34.33
CA GLU A 12 19.57 14.13 -33.23
C GLU A 12 18.79 14.38 -31.94
N LEU A 13 18.47 15.64 -31.64
CA LEU A 13 17.67 15.98 -30.46
C LEU A 13 16.26 15.41 -30.54
N MET A 14 15.61 15.45 -31.71
CA MET A 14 14.28 14.86 -31.90
C MET A 14 14.29 13.34 -31.70
N ILE A 15 15.31 12.65 -32.20
CA ILE A 15 15.46 11.20 -31.99
C ILE A 15 15.65 10.87 -30.51
N VAL A 16 16.49 11.64 -29.80
CA VAL A 16 16.69 11.46 -28.35
C VAL A 16 15.39 11.65 -27.58
N VAL A 17 14.64 12.72 -27.86
CA VAL A 17 13.34 12.96 -27.21
C VAL A 17 12.35 11.84 -27.51
N ALA A 18 12.32 11.33 -28.74
CA ALA A 18 11.47 10.20 -29.10
C ALA A 18 11.81 8.93 -28.30
N ILE A 19 13.10 8.61 -28.16
CA ILE A 19 13.57 7.45 -27.38
C ILE A 19 13.20 7.62 -25.89
N VAL A 20 13.46 8.80 -25.30
CA VAL A 20 13.12 9.08 -23.90
C VAL A 20 11.61 8.99 -23.69
N GLY A 21 10.80 9.50 -24.63
CA GLY A 21 9.34 9.40 -24.58
C GLY A 21 8.84 7.95 -24.52
N ILE A 22 9.40 7.07 -25.36
CA ILE A 22 9.05 5.64 -25.38
C ILE A 22 9.44 4.97 -24.04
N LEU A 23 10.64 5.25 -23.53
CA LEU A 23 11.10 4.68 -22.26
C LEU A 23 10.24 5.16 -21.08
N ALA A 24 9.91 6.45 -21.04
CA ALA A 24 9.09 7.03 -19.98
C ALA A 24 7.68 6.42 -19.92
N ALA A 25 7.07 6.14 -21.07
CA ALA A 25 5.74 5.54 -21.17
C ALA A 25 5.64 4.15 -20.51
N ILE A 26 6.73 3.38 -20.52
CA ILE A 26 6.78 2.04 -19.90
C ILE A 26 7.30 2.11 -18.46
N ALA A 27 8.35 2.91 -18.23
CA ALA A 27 9.02 2.97 -16.94
C ALA A 27 8.14 3.60 -15.85
N TYR A 28 7.40 4.65 -16.18
CA TYR A 28 6.59 5.38 -15.21
C TYR A 28 5.48 4.52 -14.56
N PRO A 29 4.56 3.89 -15.31
CA PRO A 29 3.53 3.05 -14.71
C PRO A 29 4.11 1.86 -13.94
N SER A 30 5.18 1.23 -14.45
CA SER A 30 5.87 0.13 -13.78
C SER A 30 6.44 0.54 -12.41
N TYR A 31 7.09 1.71 -12.35
CA TYR A 31 7.61 2.25 -11.09
C TYR A 31 6.49 2.55 -10.09
N THR A 32 5.38 3.16 -10.55
CA THR A 32 4.25 3.45 -9.64
C THR A 32 3.63 2.19 -9.06
N GLU A 33 3.46 1.12 -9.84
CA GLU A 33 2.96 -0.16 -9.31
C GLU A 33 3.96 -0.85 -8.37
N TYR A 34 5.26 -0.72 -8.62
CA TYR A 34 6.28 -1.19 -7.69
C TYR A 34 6.14 -0.49 -6.32
N VAL A 35 6.03 0.83 -6.30
CA VAL A 35 5.84 1.59 -5.05
C VAL A 35 4.50 1.25 -4.38
N LYS A 36 3.41 1.11 -5.13
CA LYS A 36 2.12 0.68 -4.54
C LYS A 36 2.24 -0.70 -3.88
N ARG A 37 2.94 -1.64 -4.52
CA ARG A 37 3.18 -2.99 -3.95
C ARG A 37 3.95 -2.91 -2.63
N THR A 38 4.96 -2.05 -2.52
CA THR A 38 5.68 -1.88 -1.24
C THR A 38 4.78 -1.31 -0.16
N GLN A 39 3.91 -0.35 -0.49
CA GLN A 39 2.95 0.22 0.47
C GLN A 39 1.87 -0.79 0.90
N ARG A 40 1.38 -1.65 -0.01
CA ARG A 40 0.48 -2.77 0.33
C ARG A 40 1.14 -3.73 1.34
N SER A 41 2.43 -4.03 1.13
CA SER A 41 3.20 -4.86 2.07
C SER A 41 3.36 -4.18 3.44
N ALA A 42 3.65 -2.88 3.45
CA ALA A 42 3.84 -2.10 4.68
C ALA A 42 2.56 -2.01 5.52
N ILE A 43 1.39 -1.81 4.89
CA ILE A 43 0.13 -1.80 5.63
C ILE A 43 -0.26 -3.19 6.13
N ALA A 44 -0.02 -4.24 5.33
CA ALA A 44 -0.27 -5.61 5.74
C ALA A 44 0.60 -6.04 6.94
N SER A 45 1.87 -5.60 6.99
CA SER A 45 2.73 -5.83 8.16
C SER A 45 2.24 -5.06 9.39
N LEU A 46 1.83 -3.81 9.23
CA LEU A 46 1.31 -2.99 10.33
C LEU A 46 0.01 -3.58 10.91
N LEU A 47 -0.90 -4.07 10.07
CA LEU A 47 -2.10 -4.79 10.52
C LEU A 47 -1.75 -6.08 11.27
N SER A 48 -0.74 -6.81 10.80
CA SER A 48 -0.27 -8.04 11.44
C SER A 48 0.39 -7.77 12.80
N GLU A 49 1.12 -6.67 12.94
CA GLU A 49 1.71 -6.23 14.20
C GLU A 49 0.62 -5.87 15.23
N GLN A 50 -0.39 -5.11 14.80
CA GLN A 50 -1.51 -4.72 15.66
C GLN A 50 -2.36 -5.92 16.09
N THR A 51 -2.59 -6.87 15.19
CA THR A 51 -3.24 -8.15 15.51
C THR A 51 -2.49 -8.87 16.62
N GLN A 52 -1.15 -8.96 16.54
CA GLN A 52 -0.35 -9.56 17.61
C GLN A 52 -0.41 -8.78 18.92
N ALA A 53 -0.49 -7.44 18.87
CA ALA A 53 -0.68 -6.63 20.07
C ALA A 53 -2.04 -6.91 20.74
N LEU A 54 -3.10 -7.04 19.95
CA LEU A 54 -4.44 -7.41 20.40
C LEU A 54 -4.48 -8.80 21.03
N GLU A 55 -3.84 -9.80 20.41
CA GLU A 55 -3.77 -11.15 20.97
C GLU A 55 -3.00 -11.20 22.31
N ARG A 56 -1.89 -10.47 22.41
CA ARG A 56 -1.15 -10.34 23.67
C ARG A 56 -1.99 -9.64 24.74
N TRP A 57 -2.78 -8.65 24.36
CA TRP A 57 -3.69 -7.96 25.27
C TRP A 57 -4.79 -8.88 25.76
N TYR A 58 -5.44 -9.62 24.86
CA TYR A 58 -6.48 -10.61 25.19
C TYR A 58 -6.01 -11.61 26.24
N SER A 59 -4.78 -12.09 26.10
CA SER A 59 -4.16 -13.05 27.03
C SER A 59 -3.89 -12.45 28.42
N ARG A 60 -3.67 -11.13 28.51
CA ARG A 60 -3.40 -10.42 29.78
C ARG A 60 -4.66 -9.86 30.43
N ASN A 61 -5.69 -9.60 29.64
CA ASN A 61 -6.90 -8.90 30.06
C ASN A 61 -8.09 -9.88 30.18
N ASN A 62 -7.86 -11.03 30.83
CA ASN A 62 -8.86 -12.05 31.13
C ASN A 62 -9.72 -12.48 29.92
N GLY A 63 -9.13 -12.60 28.73
CA GLY A 63 -9.85 -12.98 27.53
C GLY A 63 -10.76 -11.88 26.99
N SER A 64 -10.33 -10.61 27.10
CA SER A 64 -11.04 -9.47 26.52
C SER A 64 -10.12 -8.56 25.72
N TYR A 65 -10.52 -8.21 24.49
CA TYR A 65 -9.82 -7.20 23.67
C TYR A 65 -10.15 -5.75 24.09
N ALA A 66 -11.12 -5.55 24.98
CA ALA A 66 -11.59 -4.22 25.37
C ALA A 66 -10.49 -3.37 26.05
N ASN A 67 -10.62 -2.05 25.94
CA ASN A 67 -9.74 -1.05 26.59
C ASN A 67 -8.26 -1.08 26.17
N LEU A 68 -7.92 -1.74 25.05
CA LEU A 68 -6.59 -1.60 24.48
C LEU A 68 -6.38 -0.16 23.97
N VAL A 69 -5.29 0.46 24.40
CA VAL A 69 -4.83 1.78 23.94
C VAL A 69 -3.53 1.65 23.14
N GLY A 70 -3.28 2.59 22.23
CA GLY A 70 -2.02 2.63 21.47
C GLY A 70 -2.00 1.82 20.18
N LEU A 71 -3.16 1.46 19.63
CA LEU A 71 -3.25 1.00 18.24
C LEU A 71 -2.84 2.13 17.29
N SER A 72 -2.15 1.78 16.21
CA SER A 72 -1.72 2.73 15.20
C SER A 72 -2.90 3.20 14.36
N GLY A 73 -3.01 4.51 14.16
CA GLY A 73 -3.97 5.10 13.21
C GLY A 73 -3.62 4.87 11.74
N GLY A 74 -2.52 4.17 11.43
CA GLY A 74 -2.09 3.86 10.08
C GLY A 74 -0.78 4.51 9.68
N ASN A 75 -0.66 4.90 8.42
CA ASN A 75 0.53 5.50 7.84
C ASN A 75 0.16 6.61 6.84
N THR A 76 1.14 7.14 6.11
CA THR A 76 0.94 8.22 5.13
C THR A 76 -0.10 7.91 4.05
N TYR A 77 -0.35 6.63 3.76
CA TYR A 77 -1.21 6.18 2.65
C TYR A 77 -2.51 5.52 3.10
N TYR A 78 -2.60 5.09 4.36
CA TYR A 78 -3.73 4.35 4.90
C TYR A 78 -4.11 4.87 6.29
N ASN A 79 -5.40 5.07 6.50
CA ASN A 79 -5.97 5.24 7.84
C ASN A 79 -6.46 3.89 8.36
N ILE A 80 -6.14 3.54 9.60
CA ILE A 80 -6.59 2.31 10.25
C ILE A 80 -7.69 2.64 11.25
N LEU A 81 -8.84 2.03 11.05
CA LEU A 81 -9.99 2.10 11.94
C LEU A 81 -10.15 0.75 12.64
N PRO A 82 -9.79 0.65 13.92
CA PRO A 82 -10.05 -0.54 14.73
C PRO A 82 -11.49 -0.54 15.24
N VAL A 83 -12.18 -1.65 15.05
CA VAL A 83 -13.44 -1.97 15.74
C VAL A 83 -13.13 -3.11 16.70
N VAL A 84 -13.18 -2.84 18.00
CA VAL A 84 -12.76 -3.78 19.05
C VAL A 84 -13.90 -3.95 20.03
N ASN A 85 -14.34 -5.19 20.24
CA ASN A 85 -15.28 -5.54 21.31
C ASN A 85 -14.59 -6.45 22.32
N ALA A 86 -15.34 -7.07 23.24
CA ALA A 86 -14.75 -7.95 24.24
C ALA A 86 -14.10 -9.19 23.61
N THR A 87 -14.75 -9.84 22.65
CA THR A 87 -14.34 -11.17 22.16
C THR A 87 -13.87 -11.19 20.71
N ASP A 88 -14.01 -10.08 20.00
CA ASP A 88 -13.66 -9.95 18.60
C ASP A 88 -13.12 -8.56 18.28
N PHE A 89 -12.38 -8.49 17.18
CA PHE A 89 -11.95 -7.24 16.59
C PHE A 89 -11.91 -7.34 15.07
N THR A 90 -12.02 -6.18 14.43
CA THR A 90 -11.78 -5.99 13.01
C THR A 90 -10.90 -4.76 12.82
N LEU A 91 -9.77 -4.92 12.17
CA LEU A 91 -8.90 -3.82 11.76
C LEU A 91 -9.13 -3.55 10.28
N THR A 92 -9.53 -2.33 9.94
CA THR A 92 -9.72 -1.91 8.54
C THR A 92 -8.75 -0.80 8.20
N ALA A 93 -7.85 -1.03 7.25
CA ALA A 93 -6.97 -0.02 6.69
C ALA A 93 -7.56 0.51 5.37
N THR A 94 -8.03 1.75 5.37
CA THR A 94 -8.63 2.42 4.21
C THR A 94 -7.60 3.34 3.52
N PRO A 95 -7.43 3.27 2.18
CA PRO A 95 -6.56 4.20 1.47
C PRO A 95 -7.00 5.66 1.66
N ILE A 96 -6.02 6.55 1.85
CA ILE A 96 -6.27 7.98 2.02
C ILE A 96 -6.42 8.64 0.65
N GLY A 97 -7.49 9.41 0.46
CA GLY A 97 -7.74 10.18 -0.75
C GLY A 97 -6.64 11.21 -1.03
N GLY A 98 -6.31 11.43 -2.30
CA GLY A 98 -5.23 12.34 -2.71
C GLY A 98 -3.81 11.78 -2.54
N THR A 99 -3.66 10.54 -2.06
CA THR A 99 -2.35 9.87 -1.97
C THR A 99 -2.14 8.87 -3.11
N LEU A 100 -0.93 8.30 -3.22
CA LEU A 100 -0.60 7.28 -4.23
C LEU A 100 -1.51 6.04 -4.18
N MET A 101 -2.05 5.71 -2.99
CA MET A 101 -2.92 4.55 -2.81
C MET A 101 -4.41 4.88 -3.03
N ALA A 102 -4.75 6.13 -3.32
CA ALA A 102 -6.11 6.49 -3.70
C ALA A 102 -6.51 5.74 -4.99
N GLY A 103 -7.63 5.01 -4.95
CA GLY A 103 -8.08 4.19 -6.08
C GLY A 103 -7.22 2.96 -6.35
N ASP A 104 -6.40 2.53 -5.38
CA ASP A 104 -5.65 1.28 -5.52
C ASP A 104 -6.58 0.08 -5.73
N LYS A 105 -6.19 -0.84 -6.62
CA LYS A 105 -6.99 -2.02 -6.98
C LYS A 105 -7.33 -2.94 -5.80
N CYS A 106 -6.54 -2.87 -4.72
CA CYS A 106 -6.74 -3.68 -3.52
C CYS A 106 -7.72 -3.07 -2.52
N GLY A 107 -8.19 -1.84 -2.72
CA GLY A 107 -9.10 -1.17 -1.80
C GLY A 107 -8.60 -1.19 -0.35
N SER A 108 -9.51 -1.40 0.58
CA SER A 108 -9.25 -1.41 2.01
C SER A 108 -8.84 -2.80 2.51
N PHE A 109 -7.74 -2.87 3.25
CA PHE A 109 -7.27 -4.13 3.84
C PHE A 109 -7.99 -4.39 5.15
N VAL A 110 -8.59 -5.57 5.30
CA VAL A 110 -9.34 -5.96 6.49
C VAL A 110 -8.74 -7.22 7.10
N ILE A 111 -8.52 -7.23 8.41
CA ILE A 111 -8.15 -8.43 9.18
C ILE A 111 -9.02 -8.54 10.44
N THR A 112 -9.48 -9.75 10.74
CA THR A 112 -10.29 -10.07 11.94
C THR A 112 -9.47 -10.83 12.98
N ASN A 113 -10.03 -10.99 14.19
CA ASN A 113 -9.44 -11.79 15.27
C ASN A 113 -9.14 -13.26 14.90
N THR A 114 -9.89 -13.84 13.96
CA THR A 114 -9.62 -15.20 13.46
C THR A 114 -8.43 -15.27 12.48
N GLY A 115 -7.83 -14.13 12.16
CA GLY A 115 -6.80 -14.01 11.11
C GLY A 115 -7.37 -14.03 9.70
N ALA A 116 -8.70 -14.00 9.53
CA ALA A 116 -9.32 -13.90 8.21
C ALA A 116 -8.98 -12.54 7.58
N ARG A 117 -8.53 -12.59 6.33
CA ARG A 117 -8.08 -11.43 5.57
C ARG A 117 -9.01 -11.20 4.39
N SER A 118 -9.36 -9.95 4.16
CA SER A 118 -10.15 -9.56 2.99
C SER A 118 -9.78 -8.17 2.51
N ASN A 119 -10.32 -7.81 1.34
CA ASN A 119 -10.11 -6.53 0.71
C ASN A 119 -11.47 -5.93 0.34
N SER A 120 -11.92 -4.94 1.10
CA SER A 120 -13.18 -4.25 0.84
C SER A 120 -12.99 -3.18 -0.24
N GLY A 121 -13.87 -3.16 -1.24
CA GLY A 121 -13.74 -2.23 -2.37
C GLY A 121 -12.61 -2.57 -3.35
N ALA A 122 -12.08 -3.80 -3.31
CA ALA A 122 -11.15 -4.27 -4.35
C ALA A 122 -11.82 -4.31 -5.73
N THR A 123 -11.05 -4.03 -6.78
CA THR A 123 -11.51 -4.13 -8.16
C THR A 123 -11.92 -5.57 -8.49
N THR A 124 -12.98 -5.74 -9.28
CA THR A 124 -13.45 -7.07 -9.71
C THR A 124 -12.32 -7.89 -10.34
N GLY A 125 -12.18 -9.13 -9.90
CA GLY A 125 -11.13 -10.05 -10.37
C GLY A 125 -9.81 -9.96 -9.61
N VAL A 126 -9.63 -8.97 -8.73
CA VAL A 126 -8.48 -8.92 -7.81
C VAL A 126 -8.77 -9.84 -6.62
N THR A 127 -7.85 -10.75 -6.32
CA THR A 127 -7.98 -11.67 -5.19
C THR A 127 -7.28 -11.14 -3.95
N THR A 128 -7.67 -11.63 -2.77
CA THR A 128 -6.98 -11.35 -1.51
C THR A 128 -5.49 -11.69 -1.60
N LYS A 129 -5.14 -12.74 -2.34
CA LYS A 129 -3.74 -13.16 -2.57
C LYS A 129 -2.91 -12.11 -3.30
N ASP A 130 -3.50 -11.47 -4.32
CA ASP A 130 -2.83 -10.42 -5.10
C ASP A 130 -2.49 -9.19 -4.24
N CYS A 131 -3.25 -8.97 -3.18
CA CYS A 131 -3.14 -7.80 -2.31
C CYS A 131 -2.29 -8.06 -1.06
N TRP A 132 -2.48 -9.21 -0.41
CA TRP A 132 -1.78 -9.58 0.82
C TRP A 132 -0.46 -10.31 0.59
N GLY A 133 -0.15 -10.65 -0.67
CA GLY A 133 1.13 -11.25 -1.05
C GLY A 133 1.33 -12.69 -0.58
N ARG A 134 0.24 -13.43 -0.32
CA ARG A 134 0.26 -14.86 0.01
C ARG A 134 -0.86 -15.63 -0.69
#